data_AF-A0A920M4Q6-F1
#
_entry.id   AF-A0A920M4Q6-F1
#
_cell.length_a   1.000
_cell.length_b   1.000
_cell.length_c   1.000
_cell.angle_alpha   90.00
_cell.angle_beta   90.00
_cell.angle_gamma   90.00
#
_symmetry.space_group_name_H-M   'P 1'
#
loop_
_entity.id
_entity.type
_entity.pdbx_description
1 polymer ?
#
loop_
_entity_poly.entity_id
_entity_poly.type
_entity_poly.pdbx_seq_one_letter_code
_entity_poly.pdbx_strand_id
1 'polypeptide(L)'
;MFQSNLIFFNTFIIATGMTQQHLQSSSSEISSFLKKNKISINHKEGYTNSGWLLLDFPGLVIHLFLEDQRENYDLESLWSKSAEILRIL
;
A
#
# COMPACT_ATOMS: atom_id res chain seq x y z
N MET A 1 -25.35 -12.01 18.69
CA MET A 1 -23.91 -12.31 18.89
C MET A 1 -23.17 -11.36 17.96
N PHE A 2 -22.64 -10.25 18.49
CA PHE A 2 -21.96 -9.23 17.70
C PHE A 2 -20.68 -9.84 17.11
N GLN A 3 -20.65 -10.09 15.81
CA GLN A 3 -19.40 -10.32 15.09
C GLN A 3 -18.74 -8.95 14.92
N SER A 4 -17.97 -8.54 15.93
CA SER A 4 -17.07 -7.39 15.84
C SER A 4 -15.90 -7.79 14.94
N ASN A 5 -16.14 -7.84 13.63
CA ASN A 5 -15.10 -7.86 12.63
C ASN A 5 -14.48 -6.45 12.57
N LEU A 6 -13.57 -6.13 13.51
CA LEU A 6 -12.62 -5.04 13.30
C LEU A 6 -11.64 -5.51 12.22
N ILE A 7 -12.09 -5.51 10.97
CA ILE A 7 -11.23 -5.72 9.82
C ILE A 7 -10.58 -4.36 9.57
N PHE A 8 -9.40 -4.16 10.17
CA PHE A 8 -8.64 -2.92 10.02
C PHE A 8 -8.31 -2.63 8.54
N PHE A 9 -8.19 -3.66 7.69
CA PHE A 9 -8.02 -3.57 6.24
C PHE A 9 -8.61 -4.80 5.54
N ASN A 10 -9.36 -4.62 4.46
CA ASN A 10 -9.99 -5.72 3.72
C ASN A 10 -9.16 -6.12 2.49
N THR A 11 -8.34 -5.19 2.01
CA THR A 11 -7.52 -5.32 0.81
C THR A 11 -6.18 -4.64 1.04
N PHE A 12 -5.12 -5.17 0.44
CA PHE A 12 -3.88 -4.42 0.28
C PHE A 12 -3.37 -4.49 -1.16
N ILE A 13 -2.60 -3.48 -1.54
CA ILE A 13 -1.96 -3.36 -2.85
C ILE A 13 -0.45 -3.35 -2.61
N ILE A 14 0.28 -4.16 -3.36
CA ILE A 14 1.75 -4.10 -3.43
C ILE A 14 2.10 -3.60 -4.83
N ALA A 15 2.83 -2.49 -4.91
CA ALA A 15 3.28 -1.92 -6.17
C ALA A 15 4.76 -1.55 -6.12
N THR A 16 5.45 -1.74 -7.24
CA THR A 16 6.85 -1.34 -7.40
C THR A 16 6.95 -0.04 -8.19
N GLY A 17 7.79 0.89 -7.74
CA GLY A 17 8.28 2.00 -8.53
C GLY A 17 9.77 1.85 -8.84
N MET A 18 10.18 2.40 -9.98
CA MET A 18 11.57 2.27 -10.47
C MET A 18 12.55 3.20 -9.75
N THR A 19 12.08 4.30 -9.16
CA THR A 19 12.92 5.33 -8.54
C THR A 19 12.24 5.91 -7.31
N GLN A 20 13.02 6.52 -6.41
CA GLN A 20 12.47 7.24 -5.25
C GLN A 20 11.48 8.34 -5.67
N GLN A 21 11.72 8.97 -6.83
CA GLN A 21 10.84 9.98 -7.39
C GLN A 21 9.51 9.39 -7.87
N HIS A 22 9.51 8.18 -8.45
CA HIS A 22 8.26 7.45 -8.75
C HIS A 22 7.45 7.19 -7.49
N LEU A 23 8.09 6.72 -6.40
CA LEU A 23 7.40 6.51 -5.12
C LEU A 23 6.79 7.81 -4.59
N GLN A 24 7.53 8.93 -4.66
CA GLN A 24 7.03 10.22 -4.21
C GLN A 24 5.82 10.67 -5.04
N SER A 25 5.95 10.67 -6.37
CA SER A 25 4.88 11.12 -7.26
C SER A 25 3.63 10.24 -7.15
N SER A 26 3.79 8.91 -7.12
CA SER A 26 2.68 7.98 -6.91
C SER A 26 1.99 8.19 -5.57
N SER A 27 2.75 8.33 -4.47
CA SER A 27 2.14 8.54 -3.15
C SER A 27 1.38 9.87 -3.07
N SER A 28 1.89 10.92 -3.73
CA SER A 28 1.27 12.23 -3.81
C SER A 28 -0.03 12.18 -4.63
N GLU A 29 0.00 11.53 -5.79
CA GLU A 29 -1.17 11.41 -6.66
C GLU A 29 -2.28 10.58 -6.02
N ILE A 30 -1.94 9.45 -5.38
CA ILE A 30 -2.89 8.63 -4.61
C ILE A 30 -3.54 9.47 -3.49
N SER A 31 -2.71 10.19 -2.72
CA SER A 31 -3.19 11.05 -1.63
C SER A 31 -4.13 12.15 -2.15
N SER A 32 -3.77 12.78 -3.27
CA SER A 32 -4.56 13.82 -3.93
C SER A 32 -5.90 13.28 -4.42
N PHE A 33 -5.89 12.12 -5.08
CA PHE A 33 -7.09 11.43 -5.56
C PHE A 33 -8.05 11.10 -4.41
N LEU A 34 -7.54 10.52 -3.32
CA LEU A 34 -8.38 10.14 -2.18
C LEU A 34 -8.95 11.36 -1.46
N LYS A 35 -8.15 12.42 -1.29
CA LYS A 35 -8.62 13.69 -0.74
C LYS A 35 -9.74 14.31 -1.58
N LYS A 36 -9.64 14.28 -2.92
CA LYS A 36 -10.71 14.73 -3.83
C LYS A 36 -12.00 13.92 -3.66
N ASN A 37 -11.88 12.64 -3.31
CA ASN A 37 -13.01 11.74 -3.04
C ASN A 37 -13.47 11.75 -1.57
N LYS A 38 -12.99 12.69 -0.74
CA LYS A 38 -13.33 12.82 0.68
C LYS A 38 -12.97 11.59 1.52
N ILE A 39 -11.96 10.84 1.09
CA ILE A 39 -11.38 9.73 1.85
C ILE A 39 -10.14 10.25 2.56
N SER A 40 -10.16 10.17 3.89
CA SER A 40 -9.02 10.57 4.72
C SER A 40 -7.98 9.46 4.79
N ILE A 41 -6.72 9.86 4.80
CA ILE A 41 -5.60 8.97 5.10
C ILE A 41 -5.61 8.73 6.61
N ASN A 42 -5.59 7.47 7.03
CA ASN A 42 -5.45 7.13 8.45
C ASN A 42 -4.01 7.35 8.90
N HIS A 43 -3.08 6.82 8.11
CA HIS A 43 -1.66 6.84 8.42
C HIS A 43 -0.80 6.78 7.16
N LYS A 44 0.37 7.41 7.23
CA LYS A 44 1.45 7.27 6.24
C LYS A 44 2.73 6.94 6.99
N GLU A 45 3.37 5.83 6.62
CA GLU A 45 4.62 5.36 7.21
C GLU A 45 5.73 5.29 6.14
N GLY A 46 6.97 5.39 6.60
CA GLY A 46 8.16 5.29 5.76
C GLY A 46 8.53 6.56 5.02
N TYR A 47 9.64 6.48 4.29
CA TYR A 47 10.19 7.56 3.50
C TYR A 47 10.62 7.02 2.13
N THR A 48 10.56 7.83 1.09
CA THR A 48 10.95 7.31 -0.25
C THR A 48 12.43 7.00 -0.37
N ASN A 49 13.27 7.63 0.45
CA ASN A 49 14.69 7.31 0.49
C ASN A 49 14.96 5.93 1.12
N SER A 50 14.05 5.39 1.94
CA SER A 50 14.14 4.01 2.43
C SER A 50 13.63 2.99 1.43
N GLY A 51 13.13 3.43 0.26
CA GLY A 51 12.60 2.57 -0.79
C GLY A 51 11.29 1.87 -0.43
N TRP A 52 10.63 2.26 0.67
CA TRP A 52 9.35 1.73 1.08
C TRP A 52 8.45 2.85 1.65
N LEU A 53 7.21 2.89 1.17
CA LEU A 53 6.14 3.70 1.74
C LEU A 53 4.92 2.82 2.03
N LEU A 54 4.28 3.09 3.17
CA LEU A 54 2.98 2.55 3.54
C LEU A 54 1.94 3.66 3.52
N LEU A 55 0.84 3.44 2.81
CA LEU A 55 -0.33 4.32 2.86
C LEU A 55 -1.52 3.52 3.40
N ASP A 56 -2.05 3.94 4.54
CA ASP A 56 -3.17 3.28 5.21
C ASP A 56 -4.44 4.14 5.10
N PHE A 57 -5.50 3.51 4.60
CA PHE A 57 -6.84 4.06 4.44
C PHE A 57 -7.85 3.08 5.05
N PRO A 58 -9.05 3.57 5.45
CA PRO A 58 -10.11 2.67 5.90
C PRO A 58 -10.40 1.56 4.87
N GLY A 59 -10.08 0.32 5.23
CA GLY A 59 -10.32 -0.85 4.38
C GLY A 59 -9.27 -1.15 3.29
N LEU A 60 -8.27 -0.28 3.08
CA LEU A 60 -7.23 -0.44 2.05
C LEU A 60 -5.85 -0.01 2.55
N VAL A 61 -4.86 -0.88 2.37
CA VAL A 61 -3.45 -0.55 2.61
C VAL A 61 -2.67 -0.62 1.29
N ILE A 62 -1.79 0.34 1.03
CA ILE A 62 -0.93 0.34 -0.17
C ILE A 62 0.53 0.34 0.26
N HIS A 63 1.26 -0.68 -0.15
CA HIS A 63 2.72 -0.77 -0.04
C HIS A 63 3.33 -0.34 -1.39
N LEU A 64 4.11 0.73 -1.37
CA LEU A 64 4.92 1.16 -2.51
C LEU A 64 6.38 0.84 -2.22
N PHE A 65 7.01 0.07 -3.10
CA PHE A 65 8.40 -0.38 -2.95
C PHE A 65 9.28 0.06 -4.11
N LEU A 66 10.58 0.22 -3.85
CA LEU A 66 11.61 -0.01 -4.85
C LEU A 66 11.86 -1.52 -4.98
N GLU A 67 12.32 -1.97 -6.14
CA GLU A 67 12.51 -3.39 -6.45
C GLU A 67 13.33 -4.13 -5.38
N ASP A 68 14.48 -3.56 -5.00
CA ASP A 68 15.38 -4.12 -3.99
C ASP A 68 14.72 -4.30 -2.62
N GLN A 69 13.86 -3.34 -2.24
CA GLN A 69 13.12 -3.43 -0.99
C GLN A 69 11.97 -4.43 -1.08
N ARG A 70 11.26 -4.51 -2.21
CA ARG A 70 10.19 -5.50 -2.39
C ARG A 70 10.73 -6.92 -2.26
N GLU A 71 11.86 -7.20 -2.90
CA GLU A 71 12.55 -8.49 -2.80
C GLU A 71 13.00 -8.80 -1.37
N ASN A 72 13.54 -7.80 -0.66
CA ASN A 72 14.01 -7.99 0.71
C ASN A 72 12.87 -8.21 1.73
N TYR A 73 11.73 -7.52 1.57
CA TYR A 73 10.58 -7.67 2.46
C TYR A 73 9.71 -8.90 2.13
N ASP A 74 9.62 -9.27 0.85
CA ASP A 74 8.90 -10.46 0.35
C ASP A 74 7.50 -10.65 0.97
N LEU A 75 6.70 -9.58 0.97
CA LEU A 75 5.37 -9.61 1.57
C LEU A 75 4.45 -10.59 0.84
N GLU A 76 4.66 -10.81 -0.45
CA GLU A 76 3.89 -11.76 -1.25
C GLU A 76 3.98 -13.18 -0.70
N SER A 77 5.16 -13.63 -0.27
CA SER A 77 5.31 -14.94 0.37
C SER A 77 4.52 -15.05 1.67
N LEU A 78 4.52 -13.98 2.49
CA LEU A 78 3.75 -13.92 3.73
C LEU A 78 2.24 -14.05 3.46
N TRP A 79 1.76 -13.44 2.38
CA TRP A 79 0.35 -13.43 2.00
C TRP A 79 -0.02 -14.45 0.92
N SER A 80 0.82 -15.46 0.70
CA SER A 80 0.64 -16.50 -0.34
C SER A 80 -0.68 -17.28 -0.25
N LYS A 81 -1.36 -17.26 0.90
CA LYS A 81 -2.67 -17.89 1.13
C LYS A 81 -3.86 -16.94 0.91
N SER A 82 -3.60 -15.67 0.62
CA SER A 82 -4.63 -14.68 0.32
C SER A 82 -5.10 -14.81 -1.13
N ALA A 83 -6.32 -14.37 -1.40
CA ALA A 83 -6.83 -14.30 -2.76
C ALA A 83 -6.14 -13.15 -3.52
N GLU A 84 -5.43 -13.47 -4.60
CA GLU A 84 -4.95 -12.46 -5.54
C GLU A 84 -6.12 -11.94 -6.38
N ILE A 85 -6.49 -10.67 -6.19
CA ILE A 85 -7.61 -10.04 -6.90
C ILE A 85 -7.18 -9.65 -8.33
N LEU A 86 -5.97 -9.08 -8.46
CA LEU A 86 -5.43 -8.57 -9.72
C LEU A 86 -3.91 -8.46 -9.64
N ARG A 87 -3.24 -8.81 -10.73
CA ARG A 87 -1.81 -8.56 -10.95
C ARG A 87 -1.59 -7.93 -12.33
N ILE A 88 -0.85 -6.82 -12.34
CA ILE A 88 -0.44 -6.10 -13.55
C ILE A 88 1.09 -6.19 -13.59
N LEU A 89 1.63 -6.56 -14.76
CA LEU A 89 3.07 -6.70 -15.03
C LEU A 89 3.63 -5.43 -15.66
#